data_AF-A0A167Y9D4-F1
#
_entry.id   AF-A0A167Y9D4-F1
#
_cell.length_a   1.000
_cell.length_b   1.000
_cell.length_c   1.000
_cell.angle_alpha   90.00
_cell.angle_beta   90.00
_cell.angle_gamma   90.00
#
_symmetry.space_group_name_H-M   'P 1'
#
loop_
_entity.id
_entity.type
_entity.pdbx_description
1 polymer ?
#
loop_
_entity_poly.entity_id
_entity_poly.type
_entity_poly.pdbx_seq_one_letter_code
_entity_poly.pdbx_strand_id
1 'polypeptide(L)'
;MAKTLRINEFTAISYEEALEDEGDVIAEHHVFEKTVRYRNDIFEDLKSVEALVAFHLGVGQEFVKAATKKDWTLRGGFNAVIPVRVYTTHGQLQKAATGDFTRPDSDVQEVLLRFPMPSMCAEEQYPGSCLEKLRCEIASYVYMQQNCPDVRIPRLFGFGFPNGRHYTQASRLSFFRRACLWVRQTVASVLGRPRPSSYLFVGPPPMPASLTSGYMIIECFAPSLGKQVPRVILGEDMSSEPEKRRNLFRSVSRIMLSLARIPQPRIGSYRFNYDGTIALANRPVTCDMVILERRGAPRILHEDKTYTSVDEYVSDMLTFHDHRFLAAPNAVLHDRDAKGQMAAMTFVRAAAHHFIHPERRNGPFVLRFADHNAGNMIIDESWNVTGRFDLEFLISGPADMMEAPPWLTWDPIDSIASERYDAYDKQRLAFMEVFREEERRLRQETRLSTFMEDSWATNRVWFYHSIISLNGIFGLVRERLGSIFYTDVKLLFKERYETWNMDAAAIAEKKVADRRAYVVELSKLFQRDPPTS
;
A
#
# COMPACT_ATOMS: atom_id res chain seq x y z
N MET A 1 -5.35 -13.59 35.20
CA MET A 1 -5.00 -13.79 33.79
C MET A 1 -3.78 -12.93 33.48
N ALA A 2 -2.80 -13.43 32.72
CA ALA A 2 -1.67 -12.61 32.30
C ALA A 2 -2.19 -11.42 31.47
N LYS A 3 -1.69 -10.20 31.74
CA LYS A 3 -2.07 -9.01 30.99
C LYS A 3 -1.55 -9.15 29.56
N THR A 4 -2.44 -9.01 28.58
CA THR A 4 -2.08 -8.92 27.16
C THR A 4 -2.38 -7.52 26.66
N LEU A 5 -1.62 -7.08 25.64
CA LEU A 5 -1.88 -5.82 24.95
C LEU A 5 -2.39 -6.10 23.55
N ARG A 6 -3.33 -5.29 23.08
CA ARG A 6 -3.77 -5.33 21.68
C ARG A 6 -2.92 -4.38 20.85
N ILE A 7 -2.20 -4.92 19.88
CA ILE A 7 -1.43 -4.15 18.89
C ILE A 7 -2.21 -3.97 17.59
N ASN A 8 -3.23 -4.80 17.37
CA ASN A 8 -4.24 -4.61 16.33
C ASN A 8 -5.54 -5.33 16.76
N GLU A 9 -6.51 -5.40 15.85
CA GLU A 9 -7.83 -6.00 16.13
C GLU A 9 -7.79 -7.52 16.36
N PHE A 10 -6.83 -8.22 15.75
CA PHE A 10 -6.71 -9.68 15.72
C PHE A 10 -5.63 -10.21 16.66
N THR A 11 -4.60 -9.40 16.92
CA THR A 11 -3.43 -9.80 17.69
C THR A 11 -3.46 -9.15 19.07
N ALA A 12 -3.54 -9.99 20.09
CA ALA A 12 -3.16 -9.65 21.45
C ALA A 12 -1.82 -10.31 21.73
N ILE A 13 -0.87 -9.55 22.26
CA ILE A 13 0.49 -10.01 22.54
C ILE A 13 0.71 -10.08 24.06
N SER A 14 1.34 -11.15 24.51
CA SER A 14 1.81 -11.32 25.89
C SER A 14 3.09 -10.51 26.14
N TYR A 15 3.51 -10.42 27.40
CA TYR A 15 4.73 -9.69 27.73
C TYR A 15 5.98 -10.40 27.19
N GLU A 16 6.01 -11.73 27.30
CA GLU A 16 7.11 -12.58 26.83
C GLU A 16 7.27 -12.47 25.31
N GLU A 17 6.17 -12.60 24.57
CA GLU A 17 6.17 -12.40 23.11
C GLU A 17 6.61 -10.97 22.74
N ALA A 18 6.14 -9.95 23.47
CA ALA A 18 6.50 -8.55 23.19
C ALA A 18 7.98 -8.23 23.43
N LEU A 19 8.67 -8.99 24.30
CA LEU A 19 10.11 -8.84 24.51
C LEU A 19 10.93 -9.45 23.35
N GLU A 20 10.41 -10.52 22.75
CA GLU A 20 11.02 -11.21 21.60
C GLU A 20 10.68 -10.53 20.26
N ASP A 21 9.60 -9.75 20.22
CA ASP A 21 9.18 -9.01 19.03
C ASP A 21 10.21 -7.92 18.64
N GLU A 22 10.63 -7.93 17.38
CA GLU A 22 11.54 -6.93 16.80
C GLU A 22 10.80 -5.62 16.46
N GLY A 23 9.47 -5.66 16.36
CA GLY A 23 8.60 -4.51 16.13
C GLY A 23 8.41 -3.61 17.35
N ASP A 24 7.86 -2.42 17.09
CA ASP A 24 7.55 -1.44 18.13
C ASP A 24 6.14 -1.69 18.69
N VAL A 25 6.04 -2.65 19.61
CA VAL A 25 4.78 -3.06 20.27
C VAL A 25 4.09 -1.87 20.95
N ILE A 26 4.85 -0.96 21.54
CA ILE A 26 4.31 0.23 22.22
C ILE A 26 3.62 1.15 21.20
N ALA A 27 4.30 1.48 20.10
CA ALA A 27 3.74 2.30 19.05
C ALA A 27 2.51 1.65 18.40
N GLU A 28 2.56 0.35 18.09
CA GLU A 28 1.42 -0.36 17.50
C GLU A 28 0.21 -0.39 18.46
N HIS A 29 0.42 -0.56 19.76
CA HIS A 29 -0.65 -0.48 20.76
C HIS A 29 -1.33 0.90 20.79
N HIS A 30 -0.54 1.98 20.83
CA HIS A 30 -1.11 3.34 20.83
C HIS A 30 -1.83 3.69 19.52
N VAL A 31 -1.29 3.24 18.39
CA VAL A 31 -1.94 3.38 17.08
C VAL A 31 -3.28 2.65 17.06
N PHE A 32 -3.36 1.44 17.63
CA PHE A 32 -4.60 0.69 17.77
C PHE A 32 -5.63 1.47 18.60
N GLU A 33 -5.27 1.98 19.78
CA GLU A 33 -6.17 2.76 20.62
C GLU A 33 -6.72 4.01 19.92
N LYS A 34 -5.85 4.77 19.25
CA LYS A 34 -6.24 5.97 18.48
C LYS A 34 -7.20 5.61 17.34
N THR A 35 -6.93 4.49 16.66
CA THR A 35 -7.78 3.98 15.58
C THR A 35 -9.17 3.60 16.07
N VAL A 36 -9.27 2.95 17.24
CA VAL A 36 -10.56 2.61 17.86
C VAL A 36 -11.34 3.87 18.23
N ARG A 37 -10.69 4.89 18.80
CA ARG A 37 -11.33 6.18 19.14
C ARG A 37 -11.87 6.87 17.89
N TYR A 38 -11.04 7.04 16.87
CA TYR A 38 -11.46 7.69 15.62
C TYR A 38 -12.67 7.01 14.96
N ARG A 39 -12.73 5.68 15.00
CA ARG A 39 -13.90 4.92 14.50
C ARG A 39 -15.16 5.15 15.34
N ASN A 40 -15.02 5.29 16.66
CA ASN A 40 -16.15 5.59 17.54
C ASN A 40 -16.71 6.99 17.25
N ASP A 41 -15.85 7.98 17.06
CA ASP A 41 -16.28 9.36 16.78
C ASP A 41 -17.11 9.44 15.47
N ILE A 42 -16.72 8.68 14.45
CA ILE A 42 -17.49 8.60 13.19
C ILE A 42 -18.79 7.83 13.38
N PHE A 43 -18.78 6.77 14.20
CA PHE A 43 -19.99 6.01 14.50
C PHE A 43 -21.04 6.85 15.23
N GLU A 44 -20.64 7.82 16.04
CA GLU A 44 -21.55 8.75 16.70
C GLU A 44 -22.22 9.74 15.72
N ASP A 45 -21.66 9.89 14.50
CA ASP A 45 -22.13 10.84 13.47
C ASP A 45 -22.59 10.16 12.16
N LEU A 46 -23.14 8.94 12.25
CA LEU A 46 -23.61 8.18 11.07
C LEU A 46 -24.66 8.92 10.23
N LYS A 47 -25.48 9.80 10.82
CA LYS A 47 -26.49 10.57 10.07
C LYS A 47 -25.84 11.53 9.07
N SER A 48 -24.74 12.18 9.46
CA SER A 48 -24.00 13.07 8.56
C SER A 48 -23.30 12.28 7.46
N VAL A 49 -22.82 11.07 7.77
CA VAL A 49 -22.32 10.11 6.77
C VAL A 49 -23.39 9.74 5.75
N GLU A 50 -24.62 9.40 6.18
CA GLU A 50 -25.73 9.09 5.29
C GLU A 50 -26.08 10.27 4.37
N ALA A 51 -26.15 11.49 4.91
CA ALA A 51 -26.41 12.71 4.14
C ALA A 51 -25.34 12.97 3.07
N LEU A 52 -24.07 12.75 3.42
CA LEU A 52 -22.93 12.91 2.54
C LEU A 52 -22.98 11.92 1.36
N VAL A 53 -23.27 10.65 1.65
CA VAL A 53 -23.41 9.62 0.61
C VAL A 53 -24.62 9.90 -0.29
N ALA A 54 -25.75 10.28 0.30
CA ALA A 54 -26.96 10.64 -0.42
C ALA A 54 -26.69 11.77 -1.44
N PHE A 55 -25.96 12.81 -1.02
CA PHE A 55 -25.58 13.92 -1.88
C PHE A 55 -24.76 13.47 -3.10
N HIS A 56 -23.72 12.66 -2.91
CA HIS A 56 -22.87 12.21 -4.02
C HIS A 56 -23.60 11.28 -4.97
N LEU A 57 -24.56 10.50 -4.48
CA LEU A 57 -25.35 9.58 -5.29
C LEU A 57 -26.57 10.23 -5.96
N GLY A 58 -26.98 11.41 -5.50
CA GLY A 58 -28.13 12.15 -6.01
C GLY A 58 -29.47 11.55 -5.56
N VAL A 59 -29.54 11.03 -4.34
CA VAL A 59 -30.73 10.39 -3.76
C VAL A 59 -31.14 11.11 -2.45
N GLY A 60 -32.38 10.91 -2.00
CA GLY A 60 -32.82 11.40 -0.69
C GLY A 60 -32.10 10.69 0.47
N GLN A 61 -31.79 11.42 1.55
CA GLN A 61 -31.08 10.87 2.72
C GLN A 61 -31.86 9.71 3.37
N GLU A 62 -33.20 9.77 3.34
CA GLU A 62 -34.09 8.73 3.84
C GLU A 62 -33.87 7.36 3.18
N PHE A 63 -33.33 7.35 1.95
CA PHE A 63 -33.01 6.14 1.18
C PHE A 63 -31.60 5.61 1.44
N VAL A 64 -30.82 6.24 2.32
CA VAL A 64 -29.45 5.83 2.61
C VAL A 64 -29.36 5.34 4.04
N LYS A 65 -28.77 4.15 4.24
CA LYS A 65 -28.51 3.59 5.57
C LYS A 65 -27.07 3.13 5.69
N ALA A 66 -26.36 3.68 6.66
CA ALA A 66 -25.01 3.25 7.00
C ALA A 66 -25.06 2.01 7.91
N ALA A 67 -24.11 1.10 7.73
CA ALA A 67 -24.01 -0.11 8.53
C ALA A 67 -23.65 0.21 9.98
N THR A 68 -24.15 -0.61 10.92
CA THR A 68 -23.83 -0.46 12.34
C THR A 68 -22.41 -0.95 12.63
N LYS A 69 -21.87 -0.62 13.81
CA LYS A 69 -20.49 -0.99 14.20
C LYS A 69 -20.20 -2.50 14.09
N LYS A 70 -21.21 -3.36 14.31
CA LYS A 70 -21.06 -4.82 14.20
C LYS A 70 -20.80 -5.28 12.76
N ASP A 71 -21.22 -4.48 11.79
CA ASP A 71 -21.23 -4.80 10.37
C ASP A 71 -20.04 -4.17 9.62
N TRP A 72 -19.19 -3.41 10.31
CA TRP A 72 -17.92 -2.90 9.78
C TRP A 72 -16.88 -4.03 9.72
N THR A 73 -17.18 -5.04 8.92
CA THR A 73 -16.39 -6.27 8.75
C THR A 73 -15.32 -6.12 7.66
N LEU A 74 -15.52 -5.19 6.72
CA LEU A 74 -14.53 -4.81 5.71
C LEU A 74 -13.54 -3.82 6.33
N ARG A 75 -12.28 -4.21 6.44
CA ARG A 75 -11.23 -3.41 7.09
C ARG A 75 -9.95 -3.47 6.27
N GLY A 76 -9.31 -2.31 6.07
CA GLY A 76 -7.98 -2.19 5.48
C GLY A 76 -6.95 -1.80 6.53
N GLY A 77 -5.67 -1.93 6.19
CA GLY A 77 -4.55 -1.51 7.05
C GLY A 77 -4.55 0.00 7.30
N PHE A 78 -4.75 0.81 6.25
CA PHE A 78 -4.66 2.29 6.35
C PHE A 78 -6.01 2.99 6.38
N ASN A 79 -7.09 2.31 6.02
CA ASN A 79 -8.41 2.91 5.85
C ASN A 79 -9.46 2.16 6.65
N ALA A 80 -10.39 2.92 7.22
CA ALA A 80 -11.65 2.37 7.70
C ALA A 80 -12.69 2.47 6.58
N VAL A 81 -13.64 1.53 6.62
CA VAL A 81 -14.66 1.37 5.60
C VAL A 81 -16.01 1.16 6.26
N ILE A 82 -17.00 1.90 5.80
CA ILE A 82 -18.40 1.80 6.25
C ILE A 82 -19.22 1.33 5.06
N PRO A 83 -19.81 0.13 5.11
CA PRO A 83 -20.82 -0.27 4.14
C PRO A 83 -22.05 0.63 4.26
N VAL A 84 -22.59 1.05 3.12
CA VAL A 84 -23.77 1.92 3.05
C VAL A 84 -24.71 1.37 1.99
N ARG A 85 -25.96 1.12 2.39
CA ARG A 85 -27.03 0.65 1.51
C ARG A 85 -27.86 1.81 0.99
N VAL A 86 -28.21 1.72 -0.28
CA VAL A 86 -28.95 2.73 -1.02
C VAL A 86 -30.21 2.07 -1.58
N TYR A 87 -31.34 2.46 -1.02
CA TYR A 87 -32.66 1.95 -1.38
C TYR A 87 -33.26 2.77 -2.51
N THR A 88 -34.00 2.12 -3.39
CA THR A 88 -34.62 2.78 -4.56
C THR A 88 -36.11 3.03 -4.37
N THR A 89 -36.76 2.31 -3.44
CA THR A 89 -38.20 2.42 -3.19
C THR A 89 -38.51 2.40 -1.69
N HIS A 90 -39.63 3.03 -1.30
CA HIS A 90 -40.11 2.96 0.08
C HIS A 90 -40.46 1.53 0.53
N GLY A 91 -40.86 0.65 -0.39
CA GLY A 91 -41.11 -0.76 -0.09
C GLY A 91 -39.84 -1.52 0.31
N GLN A 92 -38.70 -1.22 -0.32
CA GLN A 92 -37.39 -1.76 0.10
C GLN A 92 -36.99 -1.23 1.47
N LEU A 93 -37.22 0.07 1.72
CA LEU A 93 -36.93 0.71 3.02
C LEU A 93 -37.70 0.04 4.17
N GLN A 94 -38.98 -0.28 3.97
CA GLN A 94 -39.81 -0.94 4.98
C GLN A 94 -39.34 -2.38 5.27
N LYS A 95 -38.92 -3.14 4.25
CA LYS A 95 -38.33 -4.48 4.43
C LYS A 95 -37.01 -4.44 5.18
N ALA A 96 -36.19 -3.41 4.92
CA ALA A 96 -34.89 -3.20 5.55
C ALA A 96 -34.94 -2.87 7.06
N ALA A 97 -36.10 -2.50 7.61
CA ALA A 97 -36.29 -2.26 9.04
C ALA A 97 -36.00 -3.50 9.92
N THR A 98 -35.82 -4.68 9.31
CA THR A 98 -35.37 -5.92 9.97
C THR A 98 -33.84 -6.03 10.16
N GLY A 99 -33.06 -5.06 9.64
CA GLY A 99 -31.83 -4.59 10.29
C GLY A 99 -30.57 -5.46 10.20
N ASP A 100 -30.43 -6.34 9.21
CA ASP A 100 -29.23 -7.19 9.08
C ASP A 100 -28.38 -6.81 7.86
N PHE A 101 -27.20 -6.23 8.10
CA PHE A 101 -26.19 -5.94 7.06
C PHE A 101 -25.34 -7.17 6.70
N THR A 102 -25.46 -8.28 7.43
CA THR A 102 -24.65 -9.49 7.19
C THR A 102 -25.10 -10.30 5.96
N ARG A 103 -26.33 -10.09 5.47
CA ARG A 103 -26.83 -10.75 4.26
C ARG A 103 -26.78 -9.80 3.06
N PRO A 104 -26.12 -10.17 1.95
CA PRO A 104 -26.20 -9.42 0.70
C PRO A 104 -27.65 -9.39 0.22
N ASP A 105 -28.16 -8.21 -0.11
CA ASP A 105 -29.45 -8.04 -0.76
C ASP A 105 -29.20 -7.66 -2.22
N SER A 106 -29.51 -8.57 -3.14
CA SER A 106 -29.25 -8.37 -4.58
C SER A 106 -30.03 -7.19 -5.16
N ASP A 107 -31.11 -6.77 -4.51
CA ASP A 107 -32.01 -5.74 -5.00
C ASP A 107 -31.62 -4.33 -4.50
N VAL A 108 -30.58 -4.23 -3.66
CA VAL A 108 -30.16 -2.99 -3.01
C VAL A 108 -28.74 -2.63 -3.44
N GLN A 109 -28.54 -1.39 -3.89
CA GLN A 109 -27.21 -0.91 -4.22
C GLN A 109 -26.40 -0.72 -2.93
N GLU A 110 -25.21 -1.32 -2.87
CA GLU A 110 -24.27 -1.14 -1.77
C GLU A 110 -23.04 -0.35 -2.22
N VAL A 111 -22.66 0.65 -1.44
CA VAL A 111 -21.45 1.45 -1.60
C VAL A 111 -20.63 1.41 -0.33
N LEU A 112 -19.35 1.73 -0.45
CA LEU A 112 -18.42 1.80 0.66
C LEU A 112 -17.98 3.25 0.84
N LEU A 113 -18.20 3.80 2.03
CA LEU A 113 -17.51 5.01 2.46
C LEU A 113 -16.14 4.59 3.02
N ARG A 114 -15.08 4.94 2.30
CA ARG A 114 -13.68 4.65 2.67
C ARG A 114 -13.00 5.95 3.09
N PHE A 115 -12.24 5.92 4.18
CA PHE A 115 -11.49 7.09 4.65
C PHE A 115 -10.18 6.68 5.33
N PRO A 116 -9.10 7.47 5.15
CA PRO A 116 -7.82 7.17 5.75
C PRO A 116 -7.88 7.35 7.27
N MET A 117 -7.19 6.49 8.02
CA MET A 117 -7.08 6.59 9.46
C MET A 117 -5.85 7.44 9.81
N PRO A 118 -5.99 8.61 10.49
CA PRO A 118 -4.89 9.52 10.80
C PRO A 118 -3.69 8.83 11.49
N SER A 119 -3.99 7.97 12.47
CA SER A 119 -3.01 7.16 13.22
C SER A 119 -2.23 6.19 12.34
N MET A 120 -2.77 5.75 11.21
CA MET A 120 -2.11 4.84 10.28
C MET A 120 -1.29 5.54 9.20
N CYS A 121 -1.51 6.85 9.01
CA CYS A 121 -0.87 7.64 7.95
C CYS A 121 0.22 8.58 8.49
N ALA A 122 0.61 8.46 9.76
CA ALA A 122 1.55 9.39 10.41
C ALA A 122 1.06 10.87 10.41
N GLU A 123 -0.27 11.09 10.45
CA GLU A 123 -0.85 12.44 10.33
C GLU A 123 -0.45 13.38 11.48
N GLU A 124 -0.23 12.83 12.67
CA GLU A 124 0.18 13.60 13.86
C GLU A 124 1.62 14.10 13.75
N GLN A 125 2.51 13.28 13.20
CA GLN A 125 3.92 13.63 12.95
C GLN A 125 4.06 14.52 11.72
N TYR A 126 3.27 14.26 10.67
CA TYR A 126 3.32 14.96 9.40
C TYR A 126 1.90 15.33 8.94
N PRO A 127 1.37 16.49 9.40
CA PRO A 127 0.05 16.97 8.98
C PRO A 127 -0.04 17.08 7.45
N GLY A 128 -1.12 16.54 6.88
CA GLY A 128 -1.31 16.45 5.42
C GLY A 128 -1.03 15.07 4.82
N SER A 129 -0.55 14.09 5.59
CA SER A 129 -0.29 12.74 5.09
C SER A 129 -1.55 12.00 4.63
N CYS A 130 -2.67 12.16 5.34
CA CYS A 130 -3.97 11.67 4.89
C CYS A 130 -4.39 12.33 3.57
N LEU A 131 -4.11 13.63 3.39
CA LEU A 131 -4.40 14.35 2.15
C LEU A 131 -3.50 13.86 1.00
N GLU A 132 -2.19 13.70 1.22
CA GLU A 132 -1.23 13.15 0.25
C GLU A 132 -1.71 11.79 -0.24
N LYS A 133 -1.97 10.88 0.71
CA LYS A 133 -2.45 9.52 0.43
C LYS A 133 -3.75 9.53 -0.37
N LEU A 134 -4.73 10.32 0.06
CA LEU A 134 -6.04 10.40 -0.60
C LEU A 134 -5.91 10.92 -2.03
N ARG A 135 -5.07 11.95 -2.25
CA ARG A 135 -4.79 12.49 -3.59
C ARG A 135 -4.10 11.47 -4.48
N CYS A 136 -3.23 10.62 -3.93
CA CYS A 136 -2.59 9.53 -4.67
C CYS A 136 -3.62 8.46 -5.09
N GLU A 137 -4.41 7.97 -4.14
CA GLU A 137 -5.43 6.94 -4.40
C GLU A 137 -6.46 7.39 -5.44
N ILE A 138 -6.99 8.62 -5.32
CA ILE A 138 -7.91 9.19 -6.30
C ILE A 138 -7.26 9.29 -7.68
N ALA A 139 -5.97 9.67 -7.75
CA ALA A 139 -5.28 9.76 -9.01
C ALA A 139 -5.07 8.39 -9.65
N SER A 140 -4.81 7.35 -8.86
CA SER A 140 -4.78 5.95 -9.33
C SER A 140 -6.11 5.54 -9.95
N TYR A 141 -7.25 5.86 -9.31
CA TYR A 141 -8.58 5.61 -9.88
C TYR A 141 -8.75 6.31 -11.22
N VAL A 142 -8.41 7.60 -11.31
CA VAL A 142 -8.51 8.37 -12.56
C VAL A 142 -7.62 7.77 -13.65
N TYR A 143 -6.36 7.45 -13.33
CA TYR A 143 -5.41 6.89 -14.28
C TYR A 143 -5.90 5.55 -14.82
N MET A 144 -6.30 4.63 -13.93
CA MET A 144 -6.74 3.29 -14.34
C MET A 144 -8.06 3.33 -15.12
N GLN A 145 -9.01 4.21 -14.77
CA GLN A 145 -10.24 4.40 -15.54
C GLN A 145 -9.97 4.85 -16.98
N GLN A 146 -8.89 5.61 -17.20
CA GLN A 146 -8.53 6.14 -18.51
C GLN A 146 -7.61 5.21 -19.30
N ASN A 147 -6.67 4.56 -18.61
CA ASN A 147 -5.53 3.88 -19.23
C ASN A 147 -5.47 2.38 -18.93
N CYS A 148 -6.37 1.81 -18.13
CA CYS A 148 -6.43 0.38 -17.84
C CYS A 148 -7.89 -0.13 -17.81
N PRO A 149 -8.72 0.12 -18.85
CA PRO A 149 -10.15 -0.21 -18.83
C PRO A 149 -10.44 -1.72 -18.78
N ASP A 150 -9.46 -2.55 -19.09
CA ASP A 150 -9.49 -4.01 -19.01
C ASP A 150 -9.33 -4.53 -17.57
N VAL A 151 -8.85 -3.69 -16.63
CA VAL A 151 -8.73 -4.03 -15.21
C VAL A 151 -9.97 -3.53 -14.47
N ARG A 152 -10.77 -4.47 -13.97
CA ARG A 152 -11.98 -4.14 -13.19
C ARG A 152 -11.60 -3.60 -11.80
N ILE A 153 -11.78 -2.29 -11.61
CA ILE A 153 -11.64 -1.61 -10.31
C ILE A 153 -12.99 -1.06 -9.83
N PRO A 154 -13.22 -0.83 -8.52
CA PRO A 154 -14.47 -0.25 -8.02
C PRO A 154 -14.81 1.07 -8.72
N ARG A 155 -16.10 1.34 -8.94
CA ARG A 155 -16.51 2.68 -9.38
C ARG A 155 -16.30 3.66 -8.23
N LEU A 156 -15.64 4.78 -8.50
CA LEU A 156 -15.52 5.91 -7.58
C LEU A 156 -16.66 6.90 -7.88
N PHE A 157 -17.55 7.12 -6.91
CA PHE A 157 -18.72 7.97 -7.07
C PHE A 157 -18.46 9.43 -6.66
N GLY A 158 -17.63 9.62 -5.64
CA GLY A 158 -17.26 10.94 -5.14
C GLY A 158 -16.24 10.84 -4.01
N PHE A 159 -15.67 11.98 -3.64
CA PHE A 159 -14.67 12.09 -2.58
C PHE A 159 -14.61 13.52 -2.02
N GLY A 160 -14.04 13.67 -0.84
CA GLY A 160 -13.80 14.96 -0.20
C GLY A 160 -12.44 15.00 0.49
N PHE A 161 -11.78 16.15 0.43
CA PHE A 161 -10.49 16.40 1.07
C PHE A 161 -10.67 17.07 2.44
N PRO A 162 -9.71 16.90 3.38
CA PRO A 162 -9.71 17.58 4.69
C PRO A 162 -9.94 19.10 4.65
N ASN A 163 -9.60 19.77 3.54
CA ASN A 163 -9.82 21.20 3.34
C ASN A 163 -11.26 21.60 2.94
N GLY A 164 -12.22 20.68 3.02
CA GLY A 164 -13.62 20.91 2.67
C GLY A 164 -13.91 20.97 1.18
N ARG A 165 -12.98 20.55 0.30
CA ARG A 165 -13.25 20.46 -1.15
C ARG A 165 -13.78 19.09 -1.51
N HIS A 166 -14.88 19.06 -2.26
CA HIS A 166 -15.56 17.82 -2.62
C HIS A 166 -15.71 17.70 -4.13
N TYR A 167 -15.70 16.46 -4.61
CA TYR A 167 -15.81 16.14 -6.03
C TYR A 167 -16.79 14.99 -6.23
N THR A 168 -17.63 15.10 -7.26
CA THR A 168 -18.58 14.06 -7.67
C THR A 168 -18.31 13.65 -9.10
N GLN A 169 -18.52 12.36 -9.40
CA GLN A 169 -18.47 11.84 -10.75
C GLN A 169 -19.47 12.58 -11.65
N ALA A 170 -18.99 13.11 -12.77
CA ALA A 170 -19.76 13.99 -13.65
C ALA A 170 -21.04 13.34 -14.20
N SER A 171 -21.08 12.01 -14.36
CA SER A 171 -22.28 11.26 -14.77
C SER A 171 -23.48 11.50 -13.85
N ARG A 172 -23.25 11.84 -12.58
CA ARG A 172 -24.31 12.14 -11.59
C ARG A 172 -24.67 13.62 -11.49
N LEU A 173 -24.01 14.48 -12.26
CA LEU A 173 -24.28 15.92 -12.29
C LEU A 173 -25.19 16.28 -13.47
N SER A 174 -25.73 17.50 -13.46
CA SER A 174 -26.64 17.98 -14.50
C SER A 174 -26.01 17.91 -15.90
N PHE A 175 -26.86 17.76 -16.92
CA PHE A 175 -26.43 17.69 -18.33
C PHE A 175 -25.51 18.86 -18.71
N PHE A 176 -25.84 20.07 -18.27
CA PHE A 176 -25.02 21.26 -18.52
C PHE A 176 -23.59 21.12 -18.01
N ARG A 177 -23.41 20.64 -16.77
CA ARG A 177 -22.07 20.43 -16.19
C ARG A 177 -21.27 19.37 -16.94
N ARG A 178 -21.93 18.31 -17.42
CA ARG A 178 -21.31 17.28 -18.26
C ARG A 178 -20.88 17.83 -19.61
N ALA A 179 -21.73 18.64 -20.25
CA ALA A 179 -21.42 19.29 -21.52
C ALA A 179 -20.23 20.26 -21.38
N CYS A 180 -20.20 21.09 -20.34
CA CYS A 180 -19.07 21.97 -20.05
C CYS A 180 -17.76 21.20 -19.82
N LEU A 181 -17.82 20.08 -19.08
CA LEU A 181 -16.65 19.21 -18.89
C LEU A 181 -16.15 18.63 -20.21
N TRP A 182 -17.06 18.14 -21.05
CA TRP A 182 -16.71 17.62 -22.36
C TRP A 182 -15.99 18.68 -23.21
N VAL A 183 -16.52 19.91 -23.27
CA VAL A 183 -15.84 21.02 -23.97
C VAL A 183 -14.45 21.28 -23.38
N ARG A 184 -14.32 21.36 -22.05
CA ARG A 184 -13.02 21.57 -21.37
C ARG A 184 -12.02 20.45 -21.69
N GLN A 185 -12.46 19.20 -21.71
CA GLN A 185 -11.61 18.04 -22.04
C GLN A 185 -11.18 18.07 -23.50
N THR A 186 -12.08 18.40 -24.43
CA THR A 186 -11.77 18.53 -25.86
C THR A 186 -10.76 19.65 -26.10
N VAL A 187 -10.99 20.83 -25.53
CA VAL A 187 -10.06 21.97 -25.64
C VAL A 187 -8.70 21.64 -25.05
N ALA A 188 -8.65 21.02 -23.86
CA ALA A 188 -7.38 20.60 -23.25
C ALA A 188 -6.62 19.61 -24.14
N SER A 189 -7.32 18.63 -24.72
CA SER A 189 -6.73 17.65 -25.64
C SER A 189 -6.16 18.29 -26.90
N VAL A 190 -6.89 19.24 -27.51
CA VAL A 190 -6.44 19.95 -28.73
C VAL A 190 -5.22 20.83 -28.43
N LEU A 191 -5.15 21.43 -27.24
CA LEU A 191 -4.04 22.30 -26.82
C LEU A 191 -2.85 21.53 -26.21
N GLY A 192 -2.87 20.19 -26.17
CA GLY A 192 -1.82 19.39 -25.53
C GLY A 192 -1.68 19.62 -24.02
N ARG A 193 -2.75 20.12 -23.36
CA ARG A 193 -2.76 20.38 -21.91
C ARG A 193 -3.26 19.16 -21.14
N PRO A 194 -2.93 19.03 -19.84
CA PRO A 194 -3.47 17.96 -18.99
C PRO A 194 -5.00 17.92 -19.05
N ARG A 195 -5.56 16.77 -19.42
CA ARG A 195 -7.00 16.58 -19.55
C ARG A 195 -7.65 16.46 -18.16
N PRO A 196 -8.65 17.29 -17.83
CA PRO A 196 -9.40 17.12 -16.58
C PRO A 196 -10.09 15.75 -16.51
N SER A 197 -10.11 15.15 -15.33
CA SER A 197 -10.79 13.90 -15.03
C SER A 197 -12.31 14.03 -15.14
N SER A 198 -13.02 12.92 -14.91
CA SER A 198 -14.48 12.87 -14.87
C SER A 198 -15.08 13.34 -13.53
N TYR A 199 -14.29 13.94 -12.64
CA TYR A 199 -14.73 14.40 -11.32
C TYR A 199 -14.75 15.92 -11.24
N LEU A 200 -15.89 16.48 -10.87
CA LEU A 200 -16.10 17.92 -10.80
C LEU A 200 -16.30 18.37 -9.36
N PHE A 201 -15.73 19.54 -9.05
CA PHE A 201 -15.92 20.19 -7.76
C PHE A 201 -17.40 20.46 -7.47
N VAL A 202 -17.85 20.17 -6.26
CA VAL A 202 -19.24 20.36 -5.80
C VAL A 202 -19.24 20.99 -4.41
N GLY A 203 -20.35 21.68 -4.07
CA GLY A 203 -20.61 22.18 -2.72
C GLY A 203 -21.66 21.31 -2.03
N PRO A 204 -21.26 20.24 -1.32
CA PRO A 204 -22.17 19.39 -0.54
C PRO A 204 -22.59 20.05 0.79
N PRO A 205 -23.42 19.36 1.60
CA PRO A 205 -23.53 19.64 3.03
C PRO A 205 -22.13 19.72 3.69
N PRO A 206 -22.00 20.43 4.83
CA PRO A 206 -20.75 20.46 5.59
C PRO A 206 -20.21 19.05 5.84
N MET A 207 -18.90 18.86 5.70
CA MET A 207 -18.25 17.61 6.02
C MET A 207 -18.57 17.22 7.48
N PRO A 208 -18.91 15.95 7.77
CA PRO A 208 -19.08 15.49 9.14
C PRO A 208 -17.86 15.88 9.97
N ALA A 209 -18.06 16.49 11.14
CA ALA A 209 -16.96 16.98 11.97
C ALA A 209 -16.00 15.86 12.40
N SER A 210 -16.52 14.63 12.47
CA SER A 210 -15.78 13.40 12.76
C SER A 210 -14.90 12.92 11.58
N LEU A 211 -15.15 13.35 10.35
CA LEU A 211 -14.48 12.86 9.14
C LEU A 211 -13.32 13.77 8.71
N THR A 212 -12.43 14.08 9.65
CA THR A 212 -11.36 15.08 9.49
C THR A 212 -10.32 14.71 8.44
N SER A 213 -10.17 13.42 8.13
CA SER A 213 -9.14 12.90 7.21
C SER A 213 -9.56 12.86 5.73
N GLY A 214 -10.79 13.30 5.41
CA GLY A 214 -11.37 13.17 4.08
C GLY A 214 -11.93 11.78 3.80
N TYR A 215 -12.46 11.55 2.60
CA TYR A 215 -13.18 10.32 2.27
C TYR A 215 -13.29 10.05 0.78
N MET A 216 -13.67 8.81 0.45
CA MET A 216 -14.06 8.33 -0.87
C MET A 216 -15.34 7.50 -0.75
N ILE A 217 -16.22 7.62 -1.74
CA ILE A 217 -17.40 6.76 -1.86
C ILE A 217 -17.18 5.89 -3.08
N ILE A 218 -16.96 4.60 -2.85
CA ILE A 218 -16.65 3.62 -3.88
C ILE A 218 -17.70 2.52 -3.93
N GLU A 219 -17.76 1.80 -5.04
CA GLU A 219 -18.58 0.61 -5.20
C GLU A 219 -18.18 -0.50 -4.22
N CYS A 220 -19.17 -1.12 -3.59
CA CYS A 220 -18.99 -2.43 -2.95
C CYS A 220 -19.06 -3.50 -4.03
N PHE A 221 -18.00 -4.29 -4.21
CA PHE A 221 -18.03 -5.38 -5.20
C PHE A 221 -19.10 -6.41 -4.83
N ALA A 222 -19.95 -6.75 -5.80
CA ALA A 222 -20.99 -7.73 -5.59
C ALA A 222 -20.39 -9.12 -5.30
N PRO A 223 -21.03 -9.94 -4.45
CA PRO A 223 -20.57 -11.31 -4.17
C PRO A 223 -20.44 -12.19 -5.42
N SER A 224 -21.17 -11.86 -6.50
CA SER A 224 -21.10 -12.55 -7.79
C SER A 224 -19.75 -12.40 -8.50
N LEU A 225 -18.91 -11.43 -8.12
CA LEU A 225 -17.55 -11.33 -8.65
C LEU A 225 -16.63 -12.41 -8.06
N GLY A 226 -16.98 -13.00 -6.91
CA GLY A 226 -16.22 -14.06 -6.27
C GLY A 226 -15.65 -13.65 -4.92
N LYS A 227 -14.49 -14.21 -4.55
CA LYS A 227 -13.89 -14.08 -3.21
C LYS A 227 -12.46 -13.53 -3.27
N GLN A 228 -12.00 -12.90 -2.20
CA GLN A 228 -10.61 -12.44 -2.10
C GLN A 228 -9.63 -13.60 -2.26
N VAL A 229 -8.51 -13.37 -2.96
CA VAL A 229 -7.50 -14.41 -3.27
C VAL A 229 -7.07 -15.21 -2.02
N PRO A 230 -6.67 -14.60 -0.89
CA PRO A 230 -6.23 -15.37 0.28
C PRO A 230 -7.35 -16.20 0.91
N ARG A 231 -8.63 -15.86 0.72
CA ARG A 231 -9.75 -16.68 1.25
C ARG A 231 -9.99 -17.96 0.46
N VAL A 232 -9.38 -18.09 -0.71
CA VAL A 232 -9.59 -19.22 -1.62
C VAL A 232 -8.32 -20.06 -1.76
N ILE A 233 -7.14 -19.43 -1.78
CA ILE A 233 -5.89 -20.13 -2.12
C ILE A 233 -4.76 -19.98 -1.08
N LEU A 234 -4.99 -19.32 0.06
CA LEU A 234 -4.00 -19.28 1.13
C LEU A 234 -3.89 -20.67 1.77
N GLY A 235 -2.69 -21.24 1.79
CA GLY A 235 -2.43 -22.58 2.33
C GLY A 235 -2.80 -23.73 1.40
N GLU A 236 -3.34 -23.45 0.22
CA GLU A 236 -3.65 -24.45 -0.81
C GLU A 236 -2.45 -24.68 -1.73
N ASP A 237 -2.20 -25.94 -2.12
CA ASP A 237 -1.24 -26.23 -3.19
C ASP A 237 -1.87 -25.91 -4.54
N MET A 238 -1.58 -24.73 -5.09
CA MET A 238 -2.04 -24.32 -6.42
C MET A 238 -1.65 -25.31 -7.53
N SER A 239 -0.65 -26.17 -7.33
CA SER A 239 -0.21 -27.17 -8.30
C SER A 239 -1.24 -28.30 -8.47
N SER A 240 -2.13 -28.50 -7.50
CA SER A 240 -3.25 -29.46 -7.57
C SER A 240 -4.33 -29.03 -8.58
N GLU A 241 -4.38 -27.75 -8.95
CA GLU A 241 -5.39 -27.14 -9.81
C GLU A 241 -4.71 -26.38 -10.97
N PRO A 242 -4.01 -27.09 -11.89
CA PRO A 242 -3.11 -26.47 -12.86
C PRO A 242 -3.80 -25.46 -13.79
N GLU A 243 -5.02 -25.75 -14.23
CA GLU A 243 -5.78 -24.85 -15.12
C GLU A 243 -6.22 -23.58 -14.39
N LYS A 244 -6.73 -23.70 -13.15
CA LYS A 244 -7.10 -22.53 -12.34
C LYS A 244 -5.88 -21.69 -11.99
N ARG A 245 -4.76 -22.32 -11.62
CA ARG A 245 -3.48 -21.64 -11.39
C ARG A 245 -3.04 -20.85 -12.62
N ARG A 246 -3.15 -21.45 -13.81
CA ARG A 246 -2.82 -20.79 -15.08
C ARG A 246 -3.75 -19.60 -15.36
N ASN A 247 -5.03 -19.69 -15.04
CA ASN A 247 -5.99 -18.58 -15.15
C ASN A 247 -5.65 -17.41 -14.22
N LEU A 248 -5.26 -17.71 -12.98
CA LEU A 248 -4.80 -16.71 -12.01
C LEU A 248 -3.56 -15.99 -12.54
N PHE A 249 -2.53 -16.74 -12.94
CA PHE A 249 -1.28 -16.18 -13.46
C PHE A 249 -1.54 -15.33 -14.71
N ARG A 250 -2.44 -15.78 -15.59
CA ARG A 250 -2.85 -15.01 -16.77
C ARG A 250 -3.49 -13.69 -16.38
N SER A 251 -4.42 -13.70 -15.44
CA SER A 251 -5.15 -12.51 -14.99
C SER A 251 -4.21 -11.50 -14.31
N VAL A 252 -3.33 -11.97 -13.44
CA VAL A 252 -2.32 -11.12 -12.76
C VAL A 252 -1.33 -10.54 -13.77
N SER A 253 -0.85 -11.34 -14.73
CA SER A 253 0.03 -10.88 -15.81
C SER A 253 -0.63 -9.75 -16.62
N ARG A 254 -1.90 -9.89 -16.99
CA ARG A 254 -2.65 -8.86 -17.71
C ARG A 254 -2.77 -7.56 -16.93
N ILE A 255 -3.02 -7.62 -15.63
CA ILE A 255 -3.09 -6.43 -14.76
C ILE A 255 -1.74 -5.71 -14.76
N MET A 256 -0.64 -6.44 -14.53
CA MET A 256 0.72 -5.87 -14.53
C MET A 256 1.07 -5.24 -15.87
N LEU A 257 0.80 -5.94 -16.98
CA LEU A 257 1.05 -5.47 -18.33
C LEU A 257 0.19 -4.24 -18.65
N SER A 258 -1.11 -4.26 -18.36
CA SER A 258 -2.02 -3.12 -18.62
C SER A 258 -1.55 -1.85 -17.91
N LEU A 259 -1.08 -2.00 -16.69
CA LEU A 259 -0.58 -0.88 -15.88
C LEU A 259 0.75 -0.31 -16.40
N ALA A 260 1.70 -1.20 -16.70
CA ALA A 260 3.04 -0.83 -17.16
C ALA A 260 3.12 -0.47 -18.66
N ARG A 261 2.00 -0.56 -19.39
CA ARG A 261 1.91 -0.32 -20.84
C ARG A 261 2.44 1.02 -21.30
N ILE A 262 2.25 2.08 -20.51
CA ILE A 262 2.68 3.44 -20.84
C ILE A 262 3.92 3.76 -19.99
N PRO A 263 5.11 3.92 -20.60
CA PRO A 263 6.29 4.39 -19.89
C PRO A 263 6.06 5.77 -19.27
N GLN A 264 6.61 5.97 -18.09
CA GLN A 264 6.47 7.20 -17.33
C GLN A 264 7.76 8.02 -17.42
N PRO A 265 7.68 9.36 -17.32
CA PRO A 265 8.83 10.23 -17.50
C PRO A 265 9.76 10.29 -16.28
N ARG A 266 9.35 9.77 -15.11
CA ARG A 266 10.07 9.85 -13.84
C ARG A 266 9.53 8.85 -12.82
N ILE A 267 10.30 8.56 -11.80
CA ILE A 267 9.89 7.84 -10.58
C ILE A 267 9.07 8.80 -9.71
N GLY A 268 7.93 8.33 -9.21
CA GLY A 268 7.01 9.12 -8.38
C GLY A 268 5.61 8.50 -8.30
N SER A 269 4.67 9.20 -7.68
CA SER A 269 3.24 8.84 -7.66
C SER A 269 2.39 9.90 -8.34
N TYR A 270 1.28 9.47 -8.93
CA TYR A 270 0.28 10.39 -9.45
C TYR A 270 -0.43 11.08 -8.29
N ARG A 271 -0.70 12.38 -8.42
CA ARG A 271 -1.55 13.13 -7.50
C ARG A 271 -2.73 13.76 -8.23
N PHE A 272 -3.88 13.79 -7.56
CA PHE A 272 -5.04 14.54 -8.02
C PHE A 272 -4.87 16.03 -7.71
N ASN A 273 -5.11 16.89 -8.69
CA ASN A 273 -5.02 18.35 -8.55
C ASN A 273 -6.42 18.94 -8.38
N TYR A 274 -6.51 20.07 -7.67
CA TYR A 274 -7.80 20.70 -7.39
C TYR A 274 -8.53 21.25 -8.63
N ASP A 275 -7.84 21.37 -9.77
CA ASP A 275 -8.44 21.73 -11.05
C ASP A 275 -9.15 20.54 -11.75
N GLY A 276 -9.07 19.35 -11.16
CA GLY A 276 -9.63 18.10 -11.66
C GLY A 276 -8.66 17.27 -12.49
N THR A 277 -7.41 17.70 -12.70
CA THR A 277 -6.38 16.94 -13.44
C THR A 277 -5.62 15.97 -12.53
N ILE A 278 -4.84 15.07 -13.13
CA ILE A 278 -3.82 14.29 -12.42
C ILE A 278 -2.44 14.61 -12.97
N ALA A 279 -1.41 14.53 -12.12
CA ALA A 279 -0.02 14.71 -12.52
C ALA A 279 0.91 13.76 -11.75
N LEU A 280 1.92 13.22 -12.43
CA LEU A 280 3.01 12.44 -11.82
C LEU A 280 3.98 13.41 -11.12
N ALA A 281 3.57 13.92 -9.98
CA ALA A 281 4.18 15.06 -9.29
C ALA A 281 4.20 14.88 -7.76
N ASN A 282 4.10 13.62 -7.30
CA ASN A 282 4.29 13.26 -5.91
C ASN A 282 5.50 12.32 -5.76
N ARG A 283 6.10 12.27 -4.58
CA ARG A 283 7.07 11.22 -4.21
C ARG A 283 6.49 9.82 -4.43
N PRO A 284 7.34 8.82 -4.71
CA PRO A 284 6.88 7.44 -4.80
C PRO A 284 6.43 6.96 -3.43
N VAL A 285 5.11 7.02 -3.17
CA VAL A 285 4.54 6.62 -1.88
C VAL A 285 4.33 5.11 -1.89
N THR A 286 5.13 4.39 -1.11
CA THR A 286 4.98 2.94 -0.93
C THR A 286 4.30 2.63 0.41
N CYS A 287 3.67 1.46 0.49
CA CYS A 287 3.04 0.95 1.72
C CYS A 287 4.03 0.94 2.89
N ASP A 288 5.21 0.37 2.66
CA ASP A 288 6.28 0.23 3.65
C ASP A 288 6.78 1.59 4.15
N MET A 289 6.94 2.56 3.25
CA MET A 289 7.38 3.91 3.61
C MET A 289 6.40 4.57 4.58
N VAL A 290 5.09 4.49 4.32
CA VAL A 290 4.07 5.07 5.21
C VAL A 290 4.06 4.38 6.57
N ILE A 291 4.24 3.06 6.62
CA ILE A 291 4.35 2.31 7.89
C ILE A 291 5.59 2.75 8.67
N LEU A 292 6.72 2.94 8.00
CA LEU A 292 7.96 3.38 8.65
C LEU A 292 7.86 4.81 9.18
N GLU A 293 7.29 5.74 8.40
CA GLU A 293 7.00 7.10 8.87
C GLU A 293 6.08 7.10 10.08
N ARG A 294 5.04 6.25 10.08
CA ARG A 294 4.15 6.04 11.22
C ARG A 294 4.88 5.54 12.46
N ARG A 295 5.87 4.66 12.27
CA ARG A 295 6.75 4.14 13.34
C ARG A 295 7.82 5.14 13.78
N GLY A 296 7.72 6.41 13.36
CA GLY A 296 8.60 7.48 13.79
C GLY A 296 9.81 7.72 12.88
N ALA A 297 9.90 7.06 11.72
CA ALA A 297 10.96 7.39 10.76
C ALA A 297 10.81 8.84 10.28
N PRO A 298 11.91 9.62 10.24
CA PRO A 298 11.91 10.95 9.65
C PRO A 298 11.49 10.94 8.18
N ARG A 299 10.61 11.84 7.77
CA ARG A 299 10.26 12.04 6.36
C ARG A 299 11.43 12.69 5.64
N ILE A 300 12.18 11.89 4.88
CA ILE A 300 13.31 12.35 4.05
C ILE A 300 12.84 12.76 2.65
N LEU A 301 11.90 12.02 2.08
CA LEU A 301 11.35 12.31 0.76
C LEU A 301 10.18 13.29 0.90
N HIS A 302 10.35 14.52 0.43
CA HIS A 302 9.29 15.53 0.41
C HIS A 302 8.20 15.21 -0.62
N GLU A 303 6.97 15.68 -0.39
CA GLU A 303 5.79 15.32 -1.20
C GLU A 303 5.97 15.59 -2.70
N ASP A 304 6.66 16.66 -3.10
CA ASP A 304 6.86 17.04 -4.51
C ASP A 304 8.13 16.46 -5.16
N LYS A 305 8.90 15.66 -4.41
CA LYS A 305 10.15 15.05 -4.90
C LYS A 305 9.84 13.95 -5.91
N THR A 306 10.35 14.08 -7.13
CA THR A 306 10.30 13.03 -8.16
C THR A 306 11.69 12.83 -8.76
N TYR A 307 11.95 11.67 -9.37
CA TYR A 307 13.30 11.32 -9.81
C TYR A 307 13.36 10.96 -11.29
N THR A 308 14.31 11.54 -12.01
CA THR A 308 14.64 11.13 -13.39
C THR A 308 15.82 10.18 -13.44
N SER A 309 16.46 9.91 -12.30
CA SER A 309 17.60 9.00 -12.14
C SER A 309 17.31 7.96 -11.05
N VAL A 310 17.64 6.70 -11.32
CA VAL A 310 17.59 5.60 -10.34
C VAL A 310 18.62 5.82 -9.23
N ASP A 311 19.81 6.35 -9.56
CA ASP A 311 20.87 6.62 -8.58
C ASP A 311 20.40 7.59 -7.49
N GLU A 312 19.73 8.67 -7.88
CA GLU A 312 19.17 9.66 -6.94
C GLU A 312 18.08 9.04 -6.06
N TYR A 313 17.15 8.30 -6.67
CA TYR A 313 16.08 7.60 -5.94
C TYR A 313 16.65 6.61 -4.91
N VAL A 314 17.61 5.79 -5.32
CA VAL A 314 18.27 4.81 -4.44
C VAL A 314 19.01 5.51 -3.30
N SER A 315 19.75 6.58 -3.59
CA SER A 315 20.48 7.35 -2.58
C SER A 315 19.54 7.92 -1.50
N ASP A 316 18.40 8.49 -1.91
CA ASP A 316 17.42 9.05 -0.98
C ASP A 316 16.73 7.95 -0.17
N MET A 317 16.41 6.80 -0.77
CA MET A 317 15.87 5.64 -0.05
C MET A 317 16.86 5.08 0.99
N LEU A 318 18.15 5.00 0.67
CA LEU A 318 19.18 4.57 1.63
C LEU A 318 19.32 5.57 2.79
N THR A 319 19.28 6.86 2.48
CA THR A 319 19.28 7.92 3.50
C THR A 319 18.04 7.85 4.39
N PHE A 320 16.88 7.56 3.81
CA PHE A 320 15.66 7.28 4.59
C PHE A 320 15.85 6.11 5.57
N HIS A 321 16.49 5.02 5.15
CA HIS A 321 16.78 3.89 6.04
C HIS A 321 17.80 4.21 7.13
N ASP A 322 18.80 5.02 6.85
CA ASP A 322 19.75 5.51 7.87
C ASP A 322 19.01 6.29 8.96
N HIS A 323 18.15 7.23 8.56
CA HIS A 323 17.37 8.04 9.49
C HIS A 323 16.32 7.24 10.27
N ARG A 324 15.69 6.24 9.61
CA ARG A 324 14.79 5.28 10.27
C ARG A 324 15.52 4.53 11.39
N PHE A 325 16.71 3.98 11.11
CA PHE A 325 17.52 3.26 12.10
C PHE A 325 17.91 4.16 13.28
N LEU A 326 18.29 5.41 12.99
CA LEU A 326 18.63 6.39 14.02
C LEU A 326 17.44 6.78 14.91
N ALA A 327 16.23 6.86 14.35
CA ALA A 327 15.03 7.28 15.08
C ALA A 327 14.37 6.14 15.89
N ALA A 328 14.44 4.90 15.41
CA ALA A 328 13.75 3.78 16.04
C ALA A 328 14.41 3.39 17.39
N PRO A 329 13.67 3.37 18.51
CA PRO A 329 14.21 3.02 19.82
C PRO A 329 14.40 1.51 20.00
N ASN A 330 13.61 0.70 19.29
CA ASN A 330 13.66 -0.75 19.27
C ASN A 330 14.50 -1.32 18.11
N ALA A 331 15.28 -0.48 17.41
CA ALA A 331 15.96 -0.85 16.16
C ALA A 331 16.97 -2.01 16.28
N VAL A 332 17.46 -2.29 17.49
CA VAL A 332 18.50 -3.29 17.74
C VAL A 332 18.18 -4.10 18.98
N LEU A 333 18.63 -5.37 19.00
CA LEU A 333 18.55 -6.24 20.17
C LEU A 333 19.78 -6.10 21.09
N HIS A 334 20.97 -5.99 20.49
CA HIS A 334 22.25 -5.92 21.21
C HIS A 334 23.35 -5.31 20.32
N ASP A 335 24.54 -5.04 20.88
CA ASP A 335 25.66 -4.38 20.18
C ASP A 335 26.03 -5.03 18.83
N ARG A 336 26.11 -6.36 18.79
CA ARG A 336 26.43 -7.10 17.55
C ARG A 336 25.38 -6.91 16.44
N ASP A 337 24.13 -6.71 16.83
CA ASP A 337 23.02 -6.50 15.90
C ASP A 337 23.06 -5.07 15.36
N ALA A 338 23.30 -4.09 16.24
CA ALA A 338 23.55 -2.71 15.83
C ALA A 338 24.68 -2.60 14.79
N LYS A 339 25.82 -3.24 15.07
CA LYS A 339 26.97 -3.30 14.14
C LYS A 339 26.61 -4.02 12.84
N GLY A 340 25.85 -5.11 12.92
CA GLY A 340 25.35 -5.84 11.76
C GLY A 340 24.47 -5.00 10.84
N GLN A 341 23.49 -4.29 11.39
CA GLN A 341 22.58 -3.40 10.66
C GLN A 341 23.35 -2.27 9.97
N MET A 342 24.27 -1.60 10.68
CA MET A 342 25.11 -0.53 10.11
C MET A 342 26.03 -1.04 8.99
N ALA A 343 26.62 -2.22 9.16
CA ALA A 343 27.41 -2.86 8.11
C ALA A 343 26.56 -3.21 6.88
N ALA A 344 25.32 -3.68 7.07
CA ALA A 344 24.40 -3.96 5.97
C ALA A 344 24.05 -2.70 5.17
N MET A 345 23.70 -1.60 5.85
CA MET A 345 23.40 -0.32 5.21
C MET A 345 24.61 0.24 4.45
N THR A 346 25.81 0.15 5.04
CA THR A 346 27.08 0.50 4.38
C THR A 346 27.30 -0.31 3.11
N PHE A 347 27.09 -1.63 3.20
CA PHE A 347 27.25 -2.52 2.07
C PHE A 347 26.32 -2.17 0.92
N VAL A 348 25.01 -2.01 1.17
CA VAL A 348 24.04 -1.69 0.11
C VAL A 348 24.39 -0.36 -0.54
N ARG A 349 24.80 0.64 0.25
CA ARG A 349 25.23 1.94 -0.27
C ARG A 349 26.48 1.83 -1.16
N ALA A 350 27.48 1.05 -0.76
CA ALA A 350 28.68 0.85 -1.56
C ALA A 350 28.44 0.00 -2.82
N ALA A 351 27.60 -1.02 -2.72
CA ALA A 351 27.34 -1.99 -3.79
C ALA A 351 26.25 -1.55 -4.78
N ALA A 352 25.50 -0.47 -4.50
CA ALA A 352 24.36 -0.01 -5.30
C ALA A 352 24.66 0.09 -6.81
N HIS A 353 25.85 0.56 -7.17
CA HIS A 353 26.26 0.73 -8.57
C HIS A 353 26.36 -0.59 -9.36
N HIS A 354 26.47 -1.74 -8.70
CA HIS A 354 26.40 -3.05 -9.37
C HIS A 354 24.96 -3.47 -9.72
N PHE A 355 23.98 -2.96 -8.98
CA PHE A 355 22.57 -3.32 -9.15
C PHE A 355 21.82 -2.32 -10.04
N ILE A 356 22.27 -1.07 -10.11
CA ILE A 356 21.73 -0.07 -11.04
C ILE A 356 22.34 -0.30 -12.43
N HIS A 357 21.51 -0.67 -13.40
CA HIS A 357 21.99 -0.91 -14.77
C HIS A 357 22.33 0.43 -15.47
N PRO A 358 23.57 0.64 -15.96
CA PRO A 358 23.99 1.95 -16.49
C PRO A 358 23.11 2.51 -17.61
N GLU A 359 22.65 1.64 -18.51
CA GLU A 359 21.77 2.02 -19.63
C GLU A 359 20.31 2.25 -19.20
N ARG A 360 19.90 1.77 -18.01
CA ARG A 360 18.52 1.86 -17.51
C ARG A 360 18.36 2.89 -16.39
N ARG A 361 19.44 3.57 -16.00
CA ARG A 361 19.46 4.53 -14.87
C ARG A 361 18.52 5.73 -15.03
N ASN A 362 18.11 6.06 -16.26
CA ASN A 362 17.18 7.14 -16.55
C ASN A 362 15.84 6.61 -17.12
N GLY A 363 15.57 5.32 -16.93
CA GLY A 363 14.37 4.65 -17.41
C GLY A 363 14.66 3.42 -18.28
N PRO A 364 13.62 2.69 -18.73
CA PRO A 364 12.21 3.08 -18.64
C PRO A 364 11.68 3.00 -17.20
N PHE A 365 10.79 3.94 -16.88
CA PHE A 365 9.99 3.88 -15.65
C PHE A 365 8.59 3.40 -16.00
N VAL A 366 8.03 2.52 -15.19
CA VAL A 366 6.72 1.90 -15.42
C VAL A 366 5.87 1.96 -14.16
N LEU A 367 4.55 1.95 -14.34
CA LEU A 367 3.63 1.91 -13.21
C LEU A 367 3.54 0.51 -12.63
N ARG A 368 3.60 0.42 -11.30
CA ARG A 368 3.36 -0.80 -10.52
C ARG A 368 2.60 -0.47 -9.25
N PHE A 369 1.90 -1.46 -8.71
CA PHE A 369 1.50 -1.40 -7.32
C PHE A 369 2.72 -1.68 -6.43
N ALA A 370 2.92 -0.84 -5.41
CA ALA A 370 3.90 -1.09 -4.36
C ALA A 370 3.30 -1.93 -3.21
N ASP A 371 1.97 -2.03 -3.11
CA ASP A 371 1.31 -3.01 -2.26
C ASP A 371 1.03 -4.31 -3.03
N HIS A 372 1.83 -5.33 -2.72
CA HIS A 372 1.75 -6.65 -3.32
C HIS A 372 0.69 -7.55 -2.68
N ASN A 373 -0.11 -7.07 -1.75
CA ASN A 373 -1.07 -7.91 -1.04
C ASN A 373 -2.10 -8.53 -2.01
N ALA A 374 -2.11 -9.86 -2.09
CA ALA A 374 -3.07 -10.62 -2.90
C ALA A 374 -4.53 -10.41 -2.43
N GLY A 375 -4.72 -10.03 -1.16
CA GLY A 375 -6.01 -9.67 -0.59
C GLY A 375 -6.74 -8.56 -1.33
N ASN A 376 -6.01 -7.72 -2.08
CA ASN A 376 -6.56 -6.64 -2.89
C ASN A 376 -7.20 -7.10 -4.21
N MET A 377 -7.26 -8.42 -4.46
CA MET A 377 -7.87 -9.02 -5.66
C MET A 377 -9.00 -9.98 -5.31
N ILE A 378 -10.02 -10.01 -6.16
CA ILE A 378 -11.15 -10.94 -6.12
C ILE A 378 -11.03 -11.91 -7.29
N ILE A 379 -11.29 -13.19 -7.03
CA ILE A 379 -11.28 -14.25 -8.03
C ILE A 379 -12.58 -15.06 -8.07
N ASP A 380 -12.94 -15.53 -9.26
CA ASP A 380 -14.05 -16.46 -9.48
C ASP A 380 -13.67 -17.92 -9.18
N GLU A 381 -14.61 -18.85 -9.40
CA GLU A 381 -14.42 -20.30 -9.17
C GLU A 381 -13.34 -20.93 -10.07
N SER A 382 -13.00 -20.28 -11.18
CA SER A 382 -11.94 -20.68 -12.12
C SER A 382 -10.62 -19.92 -11.89
N TRP A 383 -10.53 -19.19 -10.77
CA TRP A 383 -9.43 -18.31 -10.36
C TRP A 383 -9.09 -17.18 -11.35
N ASN A 384 -10.02 -16.75 -12.19
CA ASN A 384 -9.84 -15.52 -12.95
C ASN A 384 -9.96 -14.33 -12.01
N VAL A 385 -9.10 -13.32 -12.14
CA VAL A 385 -9.24 -12.08 -11.36
C VAL A 385 -10.38 -11.26 -11.96
N THR A 386 -11.45 -11.10 -11.19
CA THR A 386 -12.68 -10.40 -11.58
C THR A 386 -12.75 -8.99 -11.03
N GLY A 387 -11.88 -8.64 -10.08
CA GLY A 387 -11.80 -7.31 -9.51
C GLY A 387 -10.51 -7.06 -8.75
N ARG A 388 -10.00 -5.83 -8.81
CA ARG A 388 -8.91 -5.34 -7.96
C ARG A 388 -9.35 -4.06 -7.26
N PHE A 389 -9.14 -3.99 -5.96
CA PHE A 389 -9.41 -2.80 -5.14
C PHE A 389 -8.12 -2.38 -4.43
N ASP A 390 -8.21 -1.34 -3.60
CA ASP A 390 -7.07 -0.77 -2.87
C ASP A 390 -5.94 -0.25 -3.79
N LEU A 391 -6.14 0.97 -4.30
CA LEU A 391 -5.30 1.55 -5.37
C LEU A 391 -4.33 2.64 -4.85
N GLU A 392 -4.14 2.71 -3.54
CA GLU A 392 -3.48 3.85 -2.87
C GLU A 392 -1.97 3.90 -3.11
N PHE A 393 -1.32 2.75 -3.27
CA PHE A 393 0.13 2.64 -3.48
C PHE A 393 0.46 2.32 -4.93
N LEU A 394 0.00 3.19 -5.84
CA LEU A 394 0.41 3.15 -7.25
C LEU A 394 1.61 4.08 -7.46
N ILE A 395 2.74 3.51 -7.88
CA ILE A 395 3.97 4.25 -8.13
C ILE A 395 4.44 4.03 -9.56
N SER A 396 5.13 5.02 -10.11
CA SER A 396 6.08 4.82 -11.18
C SER A 396 7.45 4.53 -10.59
N GLY A 397 8.07 3.43 -11.02
CA GLY A 397 9.41 3.05 -10.61
C GLY A 397 10.24 2.49 -11.77
N PRO A 398 11.55 2.24 -11.55
CA PRO A 398 12.42 1.54 -12.50
C PRO A 398 11.80 0.24 -13.00
N ALA A 399 11.87 -0.05 -14.30
CA ALA A 399 11.39 -1.31 -14.84
C ALA A 399 12.11 -2.54 -14.23
N ASP A 400 13.35 -2.39 -13.78
CA ASP A 400 14.10 -3.44 -13.08
C ASP A 400 13.50 -3.83 -11.71
N MET A 401 12.58 -3.01 -11.18
CA MET A 401 11.82 -3.33 -9.98
C MET A 401 10.60 -4.24 -10.26
N MET A 402 10.24 -4.47 -11.52
CA MET A 402 9.17 -5.41 -11.87
C MET A 402 9.59 -6.84 -11.52
N GLU A 403 8.66 -7.60 -10.96
CA GLU A 403 8.94 -8.94 -10.43
C GLU A 403 7.70 -9.82 -10.43
N ALA A 404 7.90 -11.14 -10.33
CA ALA A 404 6.80 -12.05 -10.07
C ALA A 404 6.23 -11.77 -8.67
N PRO A 405 4.92 -12.00 -8.44
CA PRO A 405 4.33 -11.69 -7.16
C PRO A 405 5.00 -12.44 -5.99
N PRO A 406 5.32 -11.79 -4.86
CA PRO A 406 5.95 -12.47 -3.72
C PRO A 406 5.03 -13.48 -3.05
N TRP A 407 3.70 -13.29 -3.12
CA TRP A 407 2.71 -14.19 -2.53
C TRP A 407 2.50 -15.52 -3.29
N LEU A 408 3.27 -15.80 -4.36
CA LEU A 408 3.15 -17.06 -5.11
C LEU A 408 3.33 -18.32 -4.24
N THR A 409 4.04 -18.21 -3.11
CA THR A 409 4.16 -19.29 -2.13
C THR A 409 3.68 -18.92 -0.72
N TRP A 410 3.20 -17.69 -0.53
CA TRP A 410 2.83 -17.11 0.77
C TRP A 410 3.96 -17.06 1.82
N ASP A 411 5.20 -17.33 1.40
CA ASP A 411 6.36 -17.26 2.27
C ASP A 411 6.79 -15.78 2.45
N PRO A 412 7.25 -15.39 3.65
CA PRO A 412 7.93 -14.11 3.88
C PRO A 412 9.16 -13.93 2.96
N ILE A 413 9.50 -12.69 2.63
CA ILE A 413 10.56 -12.39 1.64
C ILE A 413 11.95 -12.88 2.07
N ASP A 414 12.23 -12.86 3.37
CA ASP A 414 13.43 -13.39 4.00
C ASP A 414 13.52 -14.91 3.86
N SER A 415 12.41 -15.62 4.07
CA SER A 415 12.32 -17.06 3.79
C SER A 415 12.49 -17.38 2.30
N ILE A 416 11.89 -16.59 1.40
CA ILE A 416 12.09 -16.75 -0.06
C ILE A 416 13.57 -16.51 -0.41
N ALA A 417 14.22 -15.55 0.23
CA ALA A 417 15.63 -15.27 0.03
C ALA A 417 16.56 -16.38 0.58
N SER A 418 16.05 -17.33 1.37
CA SER A 418 16.86 -18.36 2.01
C SER A 418 16.23 -19.76 1.84
N GLU A 419 15.64 -20.36 2.87
CA GLU A 419 15.24 -21.78 2.85
C GLU A 419 14.08 -22.11 1.89
N ARG A 420 13.31 -21.12 1.44
CA ARG A 420 12.17 -21.29 0.52
C ARG A 420 12.48 -20.88 -0.92
N TYR A 421 13.73 -20.57 -1.23
CA TYR A 421 14.13 -20.08 -2.56
C TYR A 421 13.70 -20.99 -3.70
N ASP A 422 14.04 -22.28 -3.66
CA ASP A 422 13.73 -23.21 -4.76
C ASP A 422 12.22 -23.43 -4.94
N ALA A 423 11.48 -23.45 -3.82
CA ALA A 423 10.02 -23.58 -3.83
C ALA A 423 9.37 -22.39 -4.53
N TYR A 424 9.83 -21.18 -4.22
CA TYR A 424 9.39 -19.96 -4.87
C TYR A 424 9.83 -19.89 -6.33
N ASP A 425 11.10 -20.19 -6.64
CA ASP A 425 11.64 -20.12 -8.00
C ASP A 425 10.87 -21.05 -8.95
N LYS A 426 10.45 -22.23 -8.47
CA LYS A 426 9.57 -23.13 -9.22
C LYS A 426 8.23 -22.48 -9.59
N GLN A 427 7.57 -21.80 -8.64
CA GLN A 427 6.30 -21.11 -8.93
C GLN A 427 6.52 -19.87 -9.79
N ARG A 428 7.60 -19.12 -9.55
CA ARG A 428 8.04 -17.98 -10.33
C ARG A 428 8.24 -18.36 -11.79
N LEU A 429 8.93 -19.46 -12.09
CA LEU A 429 9.16 -19.93 -13.46
C LEU A 429 7.83 -20.25 -14.17
N ALA A 430 6.90 -20.92 -13.49
CA ALA A 430 5.56 -21.19 -14.03
C ALA A 430 4.76 -19.91 -14.28
N PHE A 431 4.88 -18.91 -13.40
CA PHE A 431 4.30 -17.59 -13.61
C PHE A 431 4.94 -16.89 -14.83
N MET A 432 6.26 -16.88 -14.94
CA MET A 432 7.00 -16.24 -16.03
C MET A 432 6.70 -16.87 -17.40
N GLU A 433 6.41 -18.16 -17.46
CA GLU A 433 5.92 -18.80 -18.68
C GLU A 433 4.62 -18.16 -19.17
N VAL A 434 3.61 -18.08 -18.29
CA VAL A 434 2.31 -17.45 -18.61
C VAL A 434 2.47 -15.96 -18.89
N PHE A 435 3.30 -15.27 -18.12
CA PHE A 435 3.56 -13.84 -18.29
C PHE A 435 4.11 -13.52 -19.68
N ARG A 436 5.11 -14.28 -20.15
CA ARG A 436 5.69 -14.12 -21.51
C ARG A 436 4.67 -14.37 -22.61
N GLU A 437 3.75 -15.31 -22.43
CA GLU A 437 2.67 -15.51 -23.40
C GLU A 437 1.75 -14.30 -23.50
N GLU A 438 1.29 -13.76 -22.36
CA GLU A 438 0.41 -12.59 -22.34
C GLU A 438 1.12 -11.33 -22.86
N GLU A 439 2.40 -11.15 -22.53
CA GLU A 439 3.22 -10.05 -23.05
C GLU A 439 3.32 -10.08 -24.58
N ARG A 440 3.58 -11.27 -25.16
CA ARG A 440 3.61 -11.45 -26.62
C ARG A 440 2.25 -11.17 -27.26
N ARG A 441 1.15 -11.57 -26.61
CA ARG A 441 -0.22 -11.30 -27.10
C ARG A 441 -0.53 -9.80 -27.13
N LEU A 442 -0.08 -9.04 -26.12
CA LEU A 442 -0.33 -7.60 -26.01
C LEU A 442 0.62 -6.73 -26.84
N ARG A 443 1.69 -7.32 -27.43
CA ARG A 443 2.66 -6.63 -28.30
C ARG A 443 3.23 -5.34 -27.67
N GLN A 444 3.55 -5.39 -26.38
CA GLN A 444 4.13 -4.22 -25.69
C GLN A 444 5.53 -3.91 -26.21
N GLU A 445 5.85 -2.62 -26.33
CA GLU A 445 7.18 -2.16 -26.76
C GLU A 445 8.24 -2.49 -25.71
N THR A 446 7.93 -2.27 -24.43
CA THR A 446 8.80 -2.64 -23.31
C THR A 446 8.57 -4.10 -22.93
N ARG A 447 9.59 -4.95 -23.08
CA ARG A 447 9.55 -6.36 -22.68
C ARG A 447 9.85 -6.53 -21.20
N LEU A 448 8.85 -6.32 -20.35
CA LEU A 448 8.93 -6.48 -18.90
C LEU A 448 9.44 -7.85 -18.48
N SER A 449 9.09 -8.90 -19.22
CA SER A 449 9.58 -10.26 -18.92
C SER A 449 11.11 -10.35 -18.91
N THR A 450 11.79 -9.63 -19.81
CA THR A 450 13.25 -9.54 -19.86
C THR A 450 13.79 -8.80 -18.64
N PHE A 451 13.18 -7.68 -18.22
CA PHE A 451 13.59 -6.98 -17.00
C PHE A 451 13.44 -7.87 -15.76
N MET A 452 12.33 -8.59 -15.64
CA MET A 452 12.05 -9.48 -14.52
C MET A 452 13.05 -10.66 -14.44
N GLU A 453 13.38 -11.26 -15.58
CA GLU A 453 14.37 -12.35 -15.67
C GLU A 453 15.78 -11.85 -15.38
N ASP A 454 16.18 -10.74 -15.99
CA ASP A 454 17.47 -10.11 -15.73
C ASP A 454 17.60 -9.74 -14.24
N SER A 455 16.54 -9.16 -13.65
CA SER A 455 16.52 -8.73 -12.26
C SER A 455 16.68 -9.90 -11.30
N TRP A 456 16.02 -11.03 -11.58
CA TRP A 456 16.17 -12.27 -10.82
C TRP A 456 17.57 -12.85 -10.96
N ALA A 457 18.06 -13.03 -12.20
CA ALA A 457 19.35 -13.66 -12.50
C ALA A 457 20.55 -12.90 -11.92
N THR A 458 20.43 -11.58 -11.78
CA THR A 458 21.50 -10.68 -11.30
C THR A 458 21.32 -10.23 -9.85
N ASN A 459 20.37 -10.83 -9.11
CA ASN A 459 20.03 -10.47 -7.72
C ASN A 459 19.55 -9.02 -7.51
N ARG A 460 19.20 -8.28 -8.58
CA ARG A 460 18.64 -6.92 -8.46
C ARG A 460 17.30 -6.89 -7.75
N VAL A 461 16.50 -7.95 -7.90
CA VAL A 461 15.23 -8.11 -7.16
C VAL A 461 15.46 -8.00 -5.65
N TRP A 462 16.52 -8.63 -5.13
CA TRP A 462 16.88 -8.60 -3.71
C TRP A 462 17.41 -7.23 -3.28
N PHE A 463 18.17 -6.57 -4.16
CA PHE A 463 18.61 -5.21 -3.92
C PHE A 463 17.42 -4.24 -3.80
N TYR A 464 16.46 -4.30 -4.73
CA TYR A 464 15.29 -3.44 -4.66
C TYR A 464 14.40 -3.76 -3.45
N HIS A 465 14.16 -5.04 -3.14
CA HIS A 465 13.48 -5.43 -1.89
C HIS A 465 14.19 -4.92 -0.64
N SER A 466 15.53 -4.89 -0.64
CA SER A 466 16.30 -4.42 0.50
C SER A 466 15.97 -2.96 0.82
N ILE A 467 15.82 -2.10 -0.19
CA ILE A 467 15.60 -0.67 0.00
C ILE A 467 14.13 -0.25 0.07
N ILE A 468 13.18 -1.10 -0.35
CA ILE A 468 11.74 -0.76 -0.33
C ILE A 468 10.95 -1.45 0.78
N SER A 469 11.44 -2.55 1.37
CA SER A 469 10.73 -3.32 2.38
C SER A 469 11.05 -2.85 3.81
N LEU A 470 10.10 -3.00 4.76
CA LEU A 470 10.24 -2.53 6.15
C LEU A 470 11.56 -2.88 6.84
N ASN A 471 11.98 -4.14 6.72
CA ASN A 471 13.16 -4.71 7.39
C ASN A 471 14.04 -5.53 6.42
N GLY A 472 13.98 -5.21 5.12
CA GLY A 472 14.62 -6.02 4.08
C GLY A 472 16.16 -5.98 4.08
N ILE A 473 16.76 -4.84 4.44
CA ILE A 473 18.22 -4.61 4.27
C ILE A 473 19.06 -5.69 4.92
N PHE A 474 18.94 -5.89 6.24
CA PHE A 474 19.82 -6.79 6.96
C PHE A 474 19.70 -8.24 6.49
N GLY A 475 18.47 -8.76 6.44
CA GLY A 475 18.21 -10.14 6.01
C GLY A 475 18.66 -10.39 4.57
N LEU A 476 18.31 -9.52 3.61
CA LEU A 476 18.64 -9.74 2.20
C LEU A 476 20.12 -9.55 1.90
N VAL A 477 20.82 -8.69 2.65
CA VAL A 477 22.29 -8.62 2.58
C VAL A 477 22.91 -9.91 3.11
N ARG A 478 22.42 -10.42 4.24
CA ARG A 478 22.94 -11.65 4.85
C ARG A 478 22.75 -12.87 3.94
N GLU A 479 21.55 -13.05 3.39
CA GLU A 479 21.19 -14.25 2.64
C GLU A 479 21.59 -14.19 1.16
N ARG A 480 21.56 -13.00 0.52
CA ARG A 480 21.67 -12.88 -0.94
C ARG A 480 22.75 -11.96 -1.44
N LEU A 481 22.77 -10.71 -0.99
CA LEU A 481 23.60 -9.71 -1.63
C LEU A 481 25.07 -9.82 -1.18
N GLY A 482 25.30 -10.13 0.10
CA GLY A 482 26.65 -10.23 0.66
C GLY A 482 27.44 -11.39 0.06
N SER A 483 26.80 -12.53 -0.22
CA SER A 483 27.45 -13.72 -0.77
C SER A 483 27.96 -13.53 -2.21
N ILE A 484 27.52 -12.48 -2.91
CA ILE A 484 28.03 -12.09 -4.23
C ILE A 484 29.49 -11.60 -4.12
N PHE A 485 29.84 -10.94 -3.01
CA PHE A 485 31.14 -10.26 -2.85
C PHE A 485 32.04 -10.93 -1.80
N TYR A 486 31.46 -11.70 -0.87
CA TYR A 486 32.19 -12.29 0.25
C TYR A 486 32.00 -13.80 0.29
N THR A 487 33.10 -14.55 0.40
CA THR A 487 33.06 -16.00 0.65
C THR A 487 32.56 -16.32 2.06
N ASP A 488 32.98 -15.54 3.06
CA ASP A 488 32.39 -15.55 4.40
C ASP A 488 31.69 -14.21 4.67
N VAL A 489 30.37 -14.20 4.50
CA VAL A 489 29.52 -13.03 4.73
C VAL A 489 29.63 -12.52 6.18
N LYS A 490 30.07 -13.34 7.14
CA LYS A 490 30.28 -12.87 8.53
C LYS A 490 31.38 -11.80 8.62
N LEU A 491 32.33 -11.78 7.69
CA LEU A 491 33.37 -10.75 7.64
C LEU A 491 32.77 -9.37 7.36
N LEU A 492 31.78 -9.31 6.46
CA LEU A 492 31.06 -8.06 6.15
C LEU A 492 30.50 -7.41 7.43
N PHE A 493 29.83 -8.22 8.26
CA PHE A 493 29.18 -7.75 9.48
C PHE A 493 30.14 -7.48 10.64
N LYS A 494 31.40 -7.94 10.56
CA LYS A 494 32.42 -7.69 11.58
C LYS A 494 33.23 -6.42 11.33
N GLU A 495 33.50 -6.09 10.08
CA GLU A 495 34.60 -5.17 9.73
C GLU A 495 34.16 -3.85 9.07
N ARG A 496 32.88 -3.70 8.70
CA ARG A 496 32.45 -2.57 7.83
C ARG A 496 31.55 -1.53 8.50
N TYR A 497 31.08 -1.75 9.72
CA TYR A 497 30.13 -0.84 10.37
C TYR A 497 30.74 0.55 10.67
N GLU A 498 32.05 0.65 10.88
CA GLU A 498 32.74 1.90 11.24
C GLU A 498 32.64 2.96 10.12
N THR A 499 32.52 2.52 8.87
CA THR A 499 32.40 3.45 7.72
C THR A 499 30.98 3.94 7.48
N TRP A 500 29.99 3.45 8.22
CA TRP A 500 28.60 3.90 8.10
C TRP A 500 28.41 5.34 8.57
N ASN A 501 29.07 5.70 9.68
CA ASN A 501 29.01 7.02 10.29
C ASN A 501 30.30 7.29 11.08
N MET A 502 30.76 8.54 11.11
CA MET A 502 31.97 8.92 11.87
C MET A 502 31.87 8.56 13.36
N ASP A 503 30.66 8.54 13.92
CA ASP A 503 30.38 8.18 15.31
C ASP A 503 29.76 6.77 15.46
N ALA A 504 30.02 5.84 14.53
CA ALA A 504 29.37 4.53 14.47
C ALA A 504 29.40 3.75 15.81
N ALA A 505 30.53 3.77 16.52
CA ALA A 505 30.65 3.11 17.83
C ALA A 505 29.71 3.74 18.89
N ALA A 506 29.70 5.07 18.98
CA ALA A 506 28.82 5.78 19.90
C ALA A 506 27.33 5.59 19.54
N ILE A 507 27.01 5.49 18.25
CA ILE A 507 25.65 5.19 17.80
C ILE A 507 25.24 3.76 18.19
N ALA A 508 26.12 2.76 18.05
CA ALA A 508 25.83 1.39 18.51
C ALA A 508 25.51 1.35 20.01
N GLU A 509 26.35 2.00 20.82
CA GLU A 509 26.15 2.10 22.27
C GLU A 509 24.83 2.79 22.61
N LYS A 510 24.53 3.91 21.93
CA LYS A 510 23.26 4.62 22.09
C LYS A 510 22.08 3.72 21.73
N LYS A 511 22.14 2.96 20.64
CA LYS A 511 21.04 2.08 20.21
C LYS A 511 20.76 0.96 21.20
N VAL A 512 21.80 0.40 21.84
CA VAL A 512 21.64 -0.56 22.94
C VAL A 512 21.02 0.12 24.18
N ALA A 513 21.39 1.37 24.47
CA ALA A 513 20.74 2.15 25.53
C ALA A 513 19.27 2.45 25.23
N ASP A 514 18.94 2.83 23.99
CA ASP A 514 17.57 3.06 23.52
C ASP A 514 16.73 1.78 23.70
N ARG A 515 17.24 0.59 23.33
CA ARG A 515 16.54 -0.69 23.53
C ARG A 515 16.28 -0.97 25.00
N ARG A 516 17.24 -0.70 25.90
CA ARG A 516 17.03 -0.87 27.35
C ARG A 516 15.93 0.07 27.87
N ALA A 517 15.92 1.32 27.44
CA ALA A 517 14.87 2.28 27.79
C ALA A 517 13.50 1.85 27.25
N TYR A 518 13.45 1.37 26.00
CA TYR A 518 12.25 0.81 25.39
C TYR A 518 11.69 -0.38 26.18
N VAL A 519 12.55 -1.32 26.59
CA VAL A 519 12.12 -2.47 27.42
C VAL A 519 11.53 -1.99 28.74
N VAL A 520 12.12 -0.99 29.40
CA VAL A 520 11.55 -0.41 30.64
C VAL A 520 10.16 0.18 30.41
N GLU A 521 9.96 0.95 29.33
CA GLU A 521 8.65 1.49 28.95
C GLU A 521 7.64 0.37 28.65
N LEU A 522 8.06 -0.68 27.95
CA LEU A 522 7.25 -1.86 27.65
C LEU A 522 6.80 -2.56 28.94
N SER A 523 7.72 -2.78 29.89
CA SER A 523 7.40 -3.37 31.20
C SER A 523 6.38 -2.56 31.97
N LYS A 524 6.50 -1.22 31.98
CA LYS A 524 5.49 -0.33 32.59
C LYS A 524 4.12 -0.51 31.95
N LEU A 525 4.05 -0.59 30.62
CA LEU A 525 2.79 -0.77 29.89
C LEU A 525 2.12 -2.10 30.25
N PHE A 526 2.91 -3.16 30.46
CA PHE A 526 2.45 -4.45 30.95
C PHE A 526 2.27 -4.54 32.48
N GLN A 527 2.59 -3.48 33.23
CA GLN A 527 2.59 -3.46 34.71
C GLN A 527 3.47 -4.56 35.31
N ARG A 528 4.67 -4.72 34.75
CA ARG A 528 5.68 -5.68 35.19
C ARG A 528 7.00 -4.98 35.46
N ASP A 529 7.85 -5.64 36.23
CA ASP A 529 9.23 -5.21 36.39
C ASP A 529 10.04 -5.54 35.12
N PRO A 530 10.97 -4.68 34.72
CA PRO A 530 11.87 -4.97 33.61
C PRO A 530 12.74 -6.19 33.93
N PRO A 531 13.05 -7.03 32.92
CA PRO A 531 13.96 -8.15 33.12
C PRO A 531 15.30 -7.64 33.66
N THR A 532 15.82 -8.32 34.68
CA THR A 532 17.18 -8.07 35.16
C THR A 532 18.17 -8.43 34.06
N SER A 533 19.01 -7.45 33.71
CA SER A 533 20.00 -7.50 32.61
C SER A 533 20.97 -8.67 32.69
#